data_AF-A0A2V5QDE0-F1
#
_entry.id   AF-A0A2V5QDE0-F1
#
_cell.length_a   1.000
_cell.length_b   1.000
_cell.length_c   1.000
_cell.angle_alpha   90.00
_cell.angle_beta   90.00
_cell.angle_gamma   90.00
#
_symmetry.space_group_name_H-M   'P 1'
#
loop_
_entity.id
_entity.type
_entity.pdbx_description
1 polymer ?
#
loop_
_entity_poly.entity_id
_entity_poly.type
_entity_poly.pdbx_seq_one_letter_code
_entity_poly.pdbx_strand_id
1 'polypeptide(L)'
;MKPASVGSDLQTSAVTTTYGVLKARDDDTPRDKDVPCQVKRGEGIWIDVLDIDDWLRDPKVVPRLPQDHGTNRLVPFINGNPLQGVYPDKSEYYEYTDPVGLHIGRSFHFILRRTATSKSSWDKLLNRPVFVRPMELSVGFENGERMPTWVVPKTGLDSPFQLILIPTARFLAGVAVIVGSFILFLILASSTDIIRDTTVALRPDGLRPYSLARAQMAF
;
A
#
# COMPACT_ATOMS: atom_id res chain seq x y z
N MET A 1 -36.29 -49.67 -1.52
CA MET A 1 -36.39 -48.39 -2.24
C MET A 1 -36.44 -47.26 -1.23
N LYS A 2 -35.48 -46.36 -1.27
CA LYS A 2 -35.28 -45.26 -0.32
C LYS A 2 -35.62 -43.95 -1.05
N PRO A 3 -36.55 -43.10 -0.59
CA PRO A 3 -36.72 -41.79 -1.20
C PRO A 3 -35.62 -40.86 -0.68
N ALA A 4 -34.83 -40.31 -1.59
CA ALA A 4 -33.87 -39.25 -1.30
C ALA A 4 -34.62 -37.91 -1.22
N SER A 5 -34.44 -37.23 -0.08
CA SER A 5 -34.86 -35.85 0.16
C SER A 5 -34.10 -34.90 -0.78
N VAL A 6 -34.82 -34.25 -1.69
CA VAL A 6 -34.30 -33.12 -2.47
C VAL A 6 -34.38 -31.89 -1.58
N GLY A 7 -33.26 -31.58 -0.94
CA GLY A 7 -33.06 -30.33 -0.21
C GLY A 7 -32.91 -29.18 -1.20
N SER A 8 -33.82 -28.22 -1.08
CA SER A 8 -33.78 -26.90 -1.67
C SER A 8 -32.64 -26.09 -1.07
N ASP A 9 -31.61 -25.77 -1.86
CA ASP A 9 -30.68 -24.69 -1.52
C ASP A 9 -30.79 -23.58 -2.56
N LEU A 10 -31.25 -22.44 -2.04
CA LEU A 10 -31.37 -21.14 -2.68
C LEU A 10 -30.03 -20.69 -3.26
N GLN A 11 -29.88 -20.79 -4.59
CA GLN A 11 -28.98 -19.88 -5.30
C GLN A 11 -29.65 -18.51 -5.30
N THR A 12 -29.29 -17.72 -4.29
CA THR A 12 -29.55 -16.29 -4.24
C THR A 12 -28.82 -15.67 -5.43
N SER A 13 -29.55 -15.34 -6.50
CA SER A 13 -29.03 -14.60 -7.64
C SER A 13 -28.41 -13.30 -7.12
N ALA A 14 -27.09 -13.21 -7.17
CA ALA A 14 -26.36 -12.00 -6.87
C ALA A 14 -26.85 -10.90 -7.82
N VAL A 15 -27.30 -9.78 -7.26
CA VAL A 15 -27.56 -8.57 -8.01
C VAL A 15 -26.24 -8.18 -8.70
N THR A 16 -26.18 -8.34 -10.02
CA THR A 16 -25.09 -7.81 -10.86
C THR A 16 -25.03 -6.31 -10.60
N THR A 17 -24.09 -5.88 -9.77
CA THR A 17 -23.94 -4.46 -9.47
C THR A 17 -23.14 -3.87 -10.62
N THR A 18 -23.78 -2.97 -11.39
CA THR A 18 -23.22 -2.38 -12.62
C THR A 18 -22.13 -1.34 -12.35
N TYR A 19 -22.12 -0.75 -11.15
CA TYR A 19 -21.14 0.25 -10.72
C TYR A 19 -20.05 -0.37 -9.83
N GLY A 20 -18.85 0.22 -9.84
CA GLY A 20 -17.76 -0.21 -8.96
C GLY A 20 -16.39 0.31 -9.36
N VAL A 21 -15.40 0.00 -8.52
CA VAL A 21 -13.99 0.31 -8.81
C VAL A 21 -13.39 -0.77 -9.69
N LEU A 22 -13.03 -0.38 -10.92
CA LEU A 22 -12.55 -1.27 -11.97
C LEU A 22 -11.07 -1.59 -11.81
N LYS A 23 -10.25 -0.56 -11.67
CA LYS A 23 -8.78 -0.70 -11.61
C LYS A 23 -8.12 0.51 -10.96
N ALA A 24 -6.83 0.35 -10.69
CA ALA A 24 -5.95 1.44 -10.34
C ALA A 24 -4.73 1.44 -11.24
N ARG A 25 -4.10 2.61 -11.36
CA ARG A 25 -2.85 2.83 -12.11
C ARG A 25 -2.03 3.91 -11.41
N ASP A 26 -0.71 3.82 -11.52
CA ASP A 26 0.17 4.91 -11.11
C ASP A 26 0.15 6.05 -12.15
N ASP A 27 0.86 7.14 -11.85
CA ASP A 27 0.93 8.32 -12.72
C ASP A 27 1.62 8.06 -14.07
N ASP A 28 2.52 7.08 -14.13
CA ASP A 28 3.30 6.78 -15.33
C ASP A 28 2.60 5.74 -16.24
N THR A 29 1.55 5.09 -15.74
CA THR A 29 0.83 4.02 -16.43
C THR A 29 -0.35 4.57 -17.23
N PRO A 30 -0.35 4.39 -18.57
CA PRO A 30 -1.49 4.74 -19.43
C PRO A 30 -2.76 3.96 -19.05
N ARG A 31 -3.93 4.59 -19.23
CA ARG A 31 -5.23 3.99 -18.87
C ARG A 31 -5.54 2.72 -19.67
N ASP A 32 -5.12 2.60 -20.92
CA ASP A 32 -5.42 1.44 -21.76
C ASP A 32 -4.63 0.18 -21.37
N LYS A 33 -3.60 0.31 -20.53
CA LYS A 33 -2.81 -0.83 -20.07
C LYS A 33 -3.45 -1.50 -18.86
N ASP A 34 -3.45 -2.83 -18.89
CA ASP A 34 -3.84 -3.68 -17.77
C ASP A 34 -2.57 -4.23 -17.11
N VAL A 35 -1.96 -3.42 -16.24
CA VAL A 35 -0.77 -3.78 -15.47
C VAL A 35 -1.03 -3.59 -13.98
N PRO A 36 -0.47 -4.44 -13.11
CA PRO A 36 -0.54 -4.24 -11.66
C PRO A 36 -0.06 -2.85 -11.24
N CYS A 37 -0.91 -2.11 -10.53
CA CYS A 37 -0.52 -0.83 -9.96
C CYS A 37 0.37 -1.07 -8.73
N GLN A 38 1.59 -0.54 -8.78
CA GLN A 38 2.52 -0.60 -7.66
C GLN A 38 2.86 0.81 -7.18
N VAL A 39 2.50 1.13 -5.94
CA VAL A 39 2.65 2.49 -5.43
C VAL A 39 3.29 2.52 -4.05
N LYS A 40 4.10 3.55 -3.78
CA LYS A 40 4.69 3.83 -2.47
C LYS A 40 3.83 4.84 -1.70
N ARG A 41 4.00 4.87 -0.38
CA ARG A 41 3.45 5.97 0.42
C ARG A 41 3.98 7.32 -0.08
N GLY A 42 3.07 8.24 -0.34
CA GLY A 42 3.36 9.60 -0.82
C GLY A 42 3.29 9.79 -2.34
N GLU A 43 3.14 8.71 -3.11
CA GLU A 43 2.96 8.74 -4.56
C GLU A 43 1.47 8.90 -4.94
N GLY A 44 1.23 9.33 -6.18
CA GLY A 44 -0.08 9.48 -6.79
C GLY A 44 -0.62 8.14 -7.33
N ILE A 45 -1.93 7.97 -7.25
CA ILE A 45 -2.66 6.89 -7.92
C ILE A 45 -3.90 7.43 -8.62
N TRP A 46 -4.22 6.84 -9.75
CA TRP A 46 -5.52 6.98 -10.40
C TRP A 46 -6.37 5.77 -10.07
N ILE A 47 -7.62 6.02 -9.66
CA ILE A 47 -8.62 4.98 -9.42
C ILE A 47 -9.75 5.16 -10.43
N ASP A 48 -9.96 4.13 -11.25
CA ASP A 48 -10.94 4.10 -12.32
C ASP A 48 -12.25 3.50 -11.78
N VAL A 49 -13.33 4.28 -11.84
CA VAL A 49 -14.64 3.96 -11.29
C VAL A 49 -15.67 3.95 -12.40
N LEU A 50 -16.56 2.96 -12.41
CA LEU A 50 -17.68 2.87 -13.35
C LEU A 50 -18.98 3.33 -12.70
N ASP A 51 -19.76 4.12 -13.44
CA ASP A 51 -21.14 4.51 -13.15
C ASP A 51 -21.32 5.08 -11.73
N ILE A 52 -20.42 5.98 -11.34
CA ILE A 52 -20.43 6.57 -10.00
C ILE A 52 -21.71 7.35 -9.70
N ASP A 53 -22.28 8.00 -10.70
CA ASP A 53 -23.53 8.76 -10.53
C ASP A 53 -24.72 7.82 -10.23
N ASP A 54 -24.70 6.59 -10.77
CA ASP A 54 -25.71 5.58 -10.47
C ASP A 54 -25.56 5.04 -9.06
N TRP A 55 -24.31 4.81 -8.62
CA TRP A 55 -24.03 4.44 -7.22
C TRP A 55 -24.53 5.50 -6.23
N LEU A 56 -24.29 6.78 -6.51
CA LEU A 56 -24.73 7.88 -5.66
C LEU A 56 -26.27 8.05 -5.63
N ARG A 57 -26.98 7.49 -6.61
CA ARG A 57 -28.44 7.49 -6.69
C ARG A 57 -29.08 6.19 -6.22
N ASP A 58 -28.29 5.16 -5.88
CA ASP A 58 -28.81 3.87 -5.45
C ASP A 58 -29.62 4.02 -4.14
N PRO A 59 -30.91 3.65 -4.10
CA PRO A 59 -31.75 3.75 -2.92
C PRO A 59 -31.21 3.02 -1.68
N LYS A 60 -30.33 2.03 -1.85
CA LYS A 60 -29.67 1.32 -0.75
C LYS A 60 -28.50 2.09 -0.16
N VAL A 61 -27.88 2.96 -0.96
CA VAL A 61 -26.68 3.73 -0.63
C VAL A 61 -27.07 5.12 -0.11
N VAL A 62 -28.03 5.78 -0.77
CA VAL A 62 -28.49 7.15 -0.44
C VAL A 62 -28.73 7.39 1.05
N PRO A 63 -29.42 6.50 1.81
CA PRO A 63 -29.65 6.72 3.25
C PRO A 63 -28.37 6.71 4.11
N ARG A 64 -27.26 6.18 3.58
CA ARG A 64 -25.96 6.06 4.24
C ARG A 64 -24.96 7.10 3.76
N LEU A 65 -25.30 7.91 2.76
CA LEU A 65 -24.43 8.97 2.26
C LEU A 65 -24.32 10.12 3.28
N PRO A 66 -23.17 10.80 3.36
CA PRO A 66 -23.07 12.04 4.11
C PRO A 66 -23.94 13.13 3.47
N GLN A 67 -24.31 14.16 4.26
CA GLN A 67 -25.08 15.30 3.75
C GLN A 67 -24.35 16.00 2.58
N ASP A 68 -23.02 16.13 2.66
CA ASP A 68 -22.15 16.61 1.58
C ASP A 68 -21.47 15.40 0.90
N HIS A 69 -22.15 14.79 -0.08
CA HIS A 69 -21.70 13.59 -0.80
C HIS A 69 -21.18 13.91 -2.22
N GLY A 70 -20.57 15.07 -2.41
CA GLY A 70 -19.90 15.41 -3.67
C GLY A 70 -18.74 14.46 -3.98
N THR A 71 -18.45 14.22 -5.26
CA THR A 71 -17.35 13.33 -5.69
C THR A 71 -15.97 13.82 -5.26
N ASN A 72 -15.83 15.11 -4.93
CA ASN A 72 -14.62 15.70 -4.34
C ASN A 72 -14.40 15.32 -2.87
N ARG A 73 -15.40 14.71 -2.22
CA ARG A 73 -15.33 14.19 -0.83
C ARG A 73 -14.98 12.71 -0.76
N LEU A 74 -14.78 12.07 -1.91
CA LEU A 74 -14.37 10.68 -1.94
C LEU A 74 -12.99 10.52 -1.33
N VAL A 75 -12.79 9.38 -0.68
CA VAL A 75 -11.51 8.95 -0.15
C VAL A 75 -11.21 7.52 -0.62
N PRO A 76 -9.94 7.16 -0.82
CA PRO A 76 -9.58 5.80 -1.15
C PRO A 76 -9.74 4.90 0.08
N PHE A 77 -10.28 3.71 -0.16
CA PHE A 77 -10.40 2.63 0.82
C PHE A 77 -9.36 1.57 0.50
N ILE A 78 -8.51 1.25 1.47
CA ILE A 78 -7.51 0.19 1.33
C ILE A 78 -7.81 -0.91 2.34
N ASN A 79 -8.04 -2.14 1.86
CA ASN A 79 -8.51 -3.27 2.68
C ASN A 79 -9.70 -2.87 3.59
N GLY A 80 -10.66 -2.12 3.04
CA GLY A 80 -11.84 -1.65 3.76
C GLY A 80 -11.60 -0.50 4.75
N ASN A 81 -10.37 0.02 4.88
CA ASN A 81 -10.09 1.17 5.75
C ASN A 81 -10.06 2.48 4.93
N PRO A 82 -10.86 3.50 5.29
CA PRO A 82 -10.80 4.79 4.61
C PRO A 82 -9.50 5.53 4.94
N LEU A 83 -8.85 6.10 3.93
CA LEU A 83 -7.76 7.05 4.11
C LEU A 83 -8.32 8.47 4.27
N GLN A 84 -8.86 8.76 5.46
CA GLN A 84 -9.49 10.04 5.76
C GLN A 84 -8.57 11.23 5.52
N GLY A 85 -9.09 12.29 4.91
CA GLY A 85 -8.35 13.48 4.50
C GLY A 85 -7.49 13.31 3.24
N VAL A 86 -7.58 12.17 2.55
CA VAL A 86 -6.98 11.95 1.23
C VAL A 86 -8.08 12.11 0.17
N TYR A 87 -8.35 13.35 -0.21
CA TYR A 87 -9.33 13.71 -1.22
C TYR A 87 -8.72 13.70 -2.63
N PRO A 88 -9.54 13.56 -3.69
CA PRO A 88 -9.03 13.62 -5.03
C PRO A 88 -8.58 15.04 -5.37
N ASP A 89 -7.41 15.17 -5.98
CA ASP A 89 -6.89 16.45 -6.49
C ASP A 89 -7.28 16.67 -7.96
N LYS A 90 -7.49 15.60 -8.73
CA LYS A 90 -7.96 15.63 -10.12
C LYS A 90 -9.03 14.57 -10.36
N SER A 91 -9.89 14.83 -11.33
CA SER A 91 -10.80 13.82 -11.86
C SER A 91 -11.01 14.00 -13.36
N GLU A 92 -11.18 12.91 -14.08
CA GLU A 92 -11.42 12.90 -15.52
C GLU A 92 -12.51 11.88 -15.89
N TYR A 93 -13.32 12.22 -16.88
CA TYR A 93 -14.33 11.30 -17.41
C TYR A 93 -13.73 10.44 -18.53
N TYR A 94 -14.27 9.24 -18.71
CA TYR A 94 -13.93 8.36 -19.80
C TYR A 94 -15.09 7.46 -20.18
N GLU A 95 -15.06 6.95 -21.40
CA GLU A 95 -16.01 5.94 -21.87
C GLU A 95 -15.39 4.55 -21.70
N TYR A 96 -16.19 3.61 -21.23
CA TYR A 96 -15.80 2.21 -21.10
C TYR A 96 -16.87 1.34 -21.74
N THR A 97 -16.48 0.47 -22.67
CA THR A 97 -17.41 -0.43 -23.34
C THR A 97 -17.06 -1.86 -22.96
N ASP A 98 -18.04 -2.59 -22.45
CA ASP A 98 -17.96 -4.02 -22.21
C ASP A 98 -19.03 -4.74 -23.07
N PRO A 99 -19.14 -6.09 -23.00
CA PRO A 99 -20.16 -6.82 -23.74
C PRO A 99 -21.61 -6.48 -23.35
N VAL A 100 -21.83 -5.83 -22.21
CA VAL A 100 -23.15 -5.46 -21.67
C VAL A 100 -23.57 -4.08 -22.15
N GLY A 101 -22.64 -3.15 -22.34
CA GLY A 101 -22.93 -1.84 -22.92
C GLY A 101 -21.82 -0.81 -22.81
N LEU A 102 -22.20 0.44 -23.07
CA LEU A 102 -21.37 1.62 -22.87
C LEU A 102 -21.62 2.18 -21.46
N HIS A 103 -20.53 2.34 -20.72
CA HIS A 103 -20.48 2.86 -19.35
C HIS A 103 -19.77 4.21 -19.32
N ILE A 104 -20.17 5.07 -18.38
CA ILE A 104 -19.48 6.32 -18.12
C ILE A 104 -18.56 6.10 -16.92
N GLY A 105 -17.27 6.02 -17.24
CA GLY A 105 -16.21 5.93 -16.25
C GLY A 105 -15.77 7.29 -15.75
N ARG A 106 -15.28 7.32 -14.52
CA ARG A 106 -14.61 8.47 -13.93
C ARG A 106 -13.34 8.02 -13.20
N SER A 107 -12.21 8.61 -13.58
CA SER A 107 -10.93 8.38 -12.91
C SER A 107 -10.69 9.48 -11.89
N PHE A 108 -10.26 9.10 -10.69
CA PHE A 108 -9.91 10.02 -9.62
C PHE A 108 -8.43 9.87 -9.27
N HIS A 109 -7.71 10.98 -9.25
CA HIS A 109 -6.31 11.00 -8.81
C HIS A 109 -6.25 11.28 -7.31
N PHE A 110 -5.46 10.49 -6.59
CA PHE A 110 -5.24 10.62 -5.14
C PHE A 110 -3.76 10.55 -4.83
N ILE A 111 -3.27 11.39 -3.91
CA ILE A 111 -1.90 11.28 -3.40
C ILE A 111 -1.94 10.56 -2.06
N LEU A 112 -1.31 9.37 -1.98
CA LEU A 112 -1.34 8.49 -0.80
C LEU A 112 -0.47 9.00 0.36
N ARG A 113 -0.81 10.17 0.89
CA ARG A 113 -0.11 10.81 2.01
C ARG A 113 -0.66 10.32 3.35
N ARG A 114 0.22 10.24 4.34
CA ARG A 114 -0.18 10.06 5.74
C ARG A 114 -0.54 11.42 6.32
N THR A 115 -1.81 11.63 6.57
CA THR A 115 -2.36 12.79 7.28
C THR A 115 -2.54 12.48 8.76
N ALA A 116 -2.83 13.50 9.58
CA ALA A 116 -3.14 13.29 11.00
C ALA A 116 -4.38 12.38 11.19
N THR A 117 -5.37 12.52 10.31
CA THR A 117 -6.64 11.78 10.33
C THR A 117 -6.51 10.35 9.78
N SER A 118 -5.72 10.13 8.73
CA SER A 118 -5.47 8.79 8.17
C SER A 118 -4.43 7.97 8.94
N LYS A 119 -3.86 8.52 10.02
CA LYS A 119 -2.77 7.88 10.78
C LYS A 119 -3.14 6.47 11.24
N SER A 120 -4.32 6.31 11.83
CA SER A 120 -4.80 5.02 12.35
C SER A 120 -5.02 3.98 11.24
N SER A 121 -5.54 4.40 10.08
CA SER A 121 -5.67 3.56 8.89
C SER A 121 -4.29 3.10 8.38
N TRP A 122 -3.33 4.02 8.28
CA TRP A 122 -1.96 3.68 7.91
C TRP A 122 -1.29 2.73 8.91
N ASP A 123 -1.50 2.91 10.21
CA ASP A 123 -0.90 2.05 11.23
C ASP A 123 -1.42 0.60 11.11
N LYS A 124 -2.71 0.42 10.79
CA LYS A 124 -3.29 -0.91 10.48
C LYS A 124 -2.69 -1.52 9.21
N LEU A 125 -2.47 -0.71 8.18
CA LEU A 125 -1.88 -1.18 6.92
C LEU A 125 -0.40 -1.53 7.05
N LEU A 126 0.34 -0.83 7.92
CA LEU A 126 1.79 -0.96 8.07
C LEU A 126 2.22 -1.85 9.25
N ASN A 127 1.28 -2.51 9.92
CA ASN A 127 1.51 -3.32 11.14
C ASN A 127 2.39 -4.56 10.97
N ARG A 128 2.77 -4.95 9.73
CA ARG A 128 3.67 -6.09 9.48
C ARG A 128 4.74 -5.70 8.47
N PRO A 129 6.02 -6.00 8.75
CA PRO A 129 7.11 -5.70 7.83
C PRO A 129 7.06 -6.64 6.63
N VAL A 130 6.63 -6.12 5.48
CA VAL A 130 6.64 -6.82 4.19
C VAL A 130 7.10 -5.81 3.14
N PHE A 131 7.90 -6.22 2.15
CA PHE A 131 8.38 -5.30 1.12
C PHE A 131 7.26 -4.75 0.24
N VAL A 132 6.42 -5.66 -0.25
CA VAL A 132 5.27 -5.38 -1.12
C VAL A 132 4.07 -6.10 -0.58
N ARG A 133 2.91 -5.43 -0.52
CA ARG A 133 1.68 -6.02 -0.02
C ARG A 133 0.55 -5.88 -1.03
N PRO A 134 -0.06 -6.98 -1.50
CA PRO A 134 -1.27 -6.92 -2.29
C PRO A 134 -2.44 -6.44 -1.42
N MET A 135 -3.27 -5.56 -1.97
CA MET A 135 -4.35 -4.92 -1.22
C MET A 135 -5.62 -4.81 -2.06
N GLU A 136 -6.76 -4.85 -1.39
CA GLU A 136 -8.04 -4.45 -1.95
C GLU A 136 -8.09 -2.93 -1.99
N LEU A 137 -8.56 -2.37 -3.10
CA LEU A 137 -8.70 -0.93 -3.28
C LEU A 137 -10.13 -0.59 -3.67
N SER A 138 -10.74 0.41 -3.03
CA SER A 138 -12.03 0.97 -3.43
C SER A 138 -12.03 2.50 -3.22
N VAL A 139 -13.14 3.16 -3.52
CA VAL A 139 -13.42 4.55 -3.17
C VAL A 139 -14.72 4.63 -2.40
N GLY A 140 -14.86 5.65 -1.57
CA GLY A 140 -16.06 5.85 -0.78
C GLY A 140 -16.02 7.14 0.02
N PHE A 141 -16.90 7.26 1.01
CA PHE A 141 -16.96 8.39 1.92
C PHE A 141 -16.36 8.03 3.29
N GLU A 142 -15.89 9.04 4.02
CA GLU A 142 -15.20 8.85 5.30
C GLU A 142 -16.07 8.20 6.39
N ASN A 143 -17.40 8.22 6.23
CA ASN A 143 -18.35 7.59 7.13
C ASN A 143 -18.42 6.05 7.00
N GLY A 144 -17.69 5.47 6.03
CA GLY A 144 -17.57 4.02 5.84
C GLY A 144 -18.36 3.46 4.66
N GLU A 145 -19.22 4.26 4.02
CA GLU A 145 -19.91 3.84 2.80
C GLU A 145 -18.90 3.80 1.64
N ARG A 146 -18.81 2.67 0.95
CA ARG A 146 -17.81 2.43 -0.09
C ARG A 146 -18.39 1.73 -1.29
N MET A 147 -17.82 2.01 -2.45
CA MET A 147 -18.18 1.32 -3.67
C MET A 147 -17.77 -0.15 -3.63
N PRO A 148 -18.54 -1.04 -4.28
CA PRO A 148 -18.05 -2.35 -4.68
C PRO A 148 -16.76 -2.20 -5.49
N THR A 149 -15.87 -3.18 -5.40
CA THR A 149 -14.59 -3.15 -6.10
C THR A 149 -14.26 -4.49 -6.73
N TRP A 150 -13.71 -4.44 -7.94
CA TRP A 150 -13.10 -5.57 -8.63
C TRP A 150 -11.57 -5.63 -8.40
N VAL A 151 -11.00 -4.59 -7.77
CA VAL A 151 -9.59 -4.52 -7.37
C VAL A 151 -9.39 -5.25 -6.06
N VAL A 152 -9.39 -6.58 -6.14
CA VAL A 152 -9.20 -7.50 -5.01
C VAL A 152 -7.81 -8.14 -5.06
N PRO A 153 -7.20 -8.42 -3.90
CA PRO A 153 -5.88 -9.03 -3.86
C PRO A 153 -5.93 -10.45 -4.44
N LYS A 154 -5.04 -10.72 -5.40
CA LYS A 154 -4.78 -12.04 -5.98
C LYS A 154 -3.46 -12.60 -5.45
N THR A 155 -3.28 -13.90 -5.56
CA THR A 155 -2.05 -14.55 -5.08
C THR A 155 -0.84 -14.10 -5.90
N GLY A 156 0.20 -13.58 -5.23
CA GLY A 156 1.46 -13.22 -5.87
C GLY A 156 1.48 -11.86 -6.59
N LEU A 157 2.23 -11.81 -7.69
CA LEU A 157 2.50 -10.58 -8.47
C LEU A 157 1.31 -10.15 -9.36
N ASP A 158 0.30 -11.00 -9.53
CA ASP A 158 -0.87 -10.74 -10.37
C ASP A 158 -1.95 -9.91 -9.65
N SER A 159 -1.67 -9.47 -8.42
CA SER A 159 -2.55 -8.57 -7.69
C SER A 159 -2.69 -7.23 -8.42
N PRO A 160 -3.91 -6.76 -8.72
CA PRO A 160 -4.14 -5.54 -9.48
C PRO A 160 -3.65 -4.28 -8.76
N PHE A 161 -3.56 -4.31 -7.42
CA PHE A 161 -3.04 -3.23 -6.62
C PHE A 161 -2.08 -3.73 -5.54
N GLN A 162 -0.90 -3.12 -5.47
CA GLN A 162 0.17 -3.46 -4.55
C GLN A 162 0.76 -2.20 -3.91
N LEU A 163 0.83 -2.20 -2.58
CA LEU A 163 1.52 -1.16 -1.85
C LEU A 163 2.98 -1.58 -1.60
N ILE A 164 3.92 -0.75 -2.03
CA ILE A 164 5.35 -0.88 -1.72
C ILE A 164 5.61 -0.18 -0.39
N LEU A 165 5.85 -0.97 0.67
CA LEU A 165 6.14 -0.45 2.01
C LEU A 165 7.64 -0.17 2.19
N ILE A 166 8.49 -1.06 1.67
CA ILE A 166 9.94 -0.97 1.80
C ILE A 166 10.54 -0.96 0.39
N PRO A 167 11.02 0.19 -0.11
CA PRO A 167 11.65 0.25 -1.42
C PRO A 167 12.97 -0.54 -1.42
N THR A 168 13.02 -1.66 -2.14
CA THR A 168 14.15 -2.61 -2.12
C THR A 168 15.50 -1.97 -2.40
N ALA A 169 15.58 -1.06 -3.39
CA ALA A 169 16.82 -0.37 -3.74
C ALA A 169 17.34 0.52 -2.59
N ARG A 170 16.46 1.27 -1.93
CA ARG A 170 16.83 2.14 -0.79
C ARG A 170 17.23 1.30 0.43
N PHE A 171 16.51 0.20 0.66
CA PHE A 171 16.86 -0.75 1.71
C PHE A 171 18.23 -1.35 1.48
N LEU A 172 18.51 -1.85 0.27
CA LEU A 172 19.80 -2.46 -0.07
C LEU A 172 20.95 -1.45 0.00
N ALA A 173 20.74 -0.22 -0.48
CA ALA A 173 21.72 0.85 -0.33
C ALA A 173 22.02 1.16 1.14
N GLY A 174 21.00 1.25 2.00
CA GLY A 174 21.18 1.44 3.44
C GLY A 174 21.93 0.29 4.09
N VAL A 175 21.59 -0.95 3.75
CA VAL A 175 22.31 -2.15 4.22
C VAL A 175 23.76 -2.13 3.77
N ALA A 176 24.03 -1.78 2.51
CA ALA A 176 25.38 -1.71 1.98
C ALA A 176 26.23 -0.67 2.72
N VAL A 177 25.66 0.49 3.07
CA VAL A 177 26.35 1.51 3.87
C VAL A 177 26.67 0.98 5.27
N ILE A 178 25.71 0.36 5.96
CA ILE A 178 25.92 -0.19 7.31
C ILE A 178 27.00 -1.29 7.29
N VAL A 179 26.88 -2.24 6.36
CA VAL A 179 27.84 -3.35 6.23
C VAL A 179 29.22 -2.82 5.83
N GLY A 180 29.28 -1.86 4.90
CA GLY A 180 30.52 -1.22 4.49
C GLY A 180 31.21 -0.48 5.65
N SER A 181 30.45 0.30 6.43
CA SER A 181 30.95 0.97 7.63
C SER A 181 31.43 -0.03 8.68
N PHE A 182 30.71 -1.14 8.86
CA PHE A 182 31.10 -2.19 9.80
C PHE A 182 32.38 -2.89 9.37
N ILE A 183 32.52 -3.25 8.09
CA ILE A 183 33.75 -3.86 7.54
C ILE A 183 34.92 -2.87 7.68
N LEU A 184 34.73 -1.61 7.32
CA LEU A 184 35.76 -0.58 7.47
C LEU A 184 36.18 -0.43 8.94
N PHE A 185 35.22 -0.45 9.87
CA PHE A 185 35.51 -0.44 11.30
C PHE A 185 36.35 -1.65 11.72
N LEU A 186 36.04 -2.87 11.25
CA LEU A 186 36.84 -4.06 11.54
C LEU A 186 38.26 -3.99 10.95
N ILE A 187 38.41 -3.45 9.74
CA ILE A 187 39.72 -3.22 9.12
C ILE A 187 40.54 -2.22 9.95
N LEU A 188 39.93 -1.09 10.33
CA LEU A 188 40.59 -0.10 11.18
C LEU A 188 40.92 -0.69 12.56
N ALA A 189 40.00 -1.44 13.17
CA ALA A 189 40.22 -2.08 14.47
C ALA A 189 41.36 -3.12 14.45
N SER A 190 41.52 -3.84 13.34
CA SER A 190 42.61 -4.83 13.19
C SER A 190 43.95 -4.21 12.82
N SER A 191 43.94 -3.15 12.00
CA SER A 191 45.16 -2.54 11.45
C SER A 191 45.69 -1.39 12.29
N THR A 192 44.87 -0.81 13.16
CA THR A 192 45.25 0.33 14.00
C THR A 192 45.13 -0.01 15.48
N ASP A 193 45.82 0.75 16.32
CA ASP A 193 45.70 0.64 17.78
C ASP A 193 44.44 1.32 18.33
N ILE A 194 43.39 1.54 17.51
CA ILE A 194 42.17 2.25 17.94
C ILE A 194 41.47 1.55 19.12
N ILE A 195 41.55 0.21 19.18
CA ILE A 195 41.05 -0.61 20.30
C ILE A 195 42.18 -1.15 21.21
N ARG A 196 43.43 -0.76 20.96
CA ARG A 196 44.61 -1.23 21.72
C ARG A 196 45.14 -0.12 22.62
N ASP A 197 45.76 -0.53 23.72
CA ASP A 197 46.37 0.41 24.65
C ASP A 197 47.71 0.90 24.10
N THR A 198 47.79 2.19 23.79
CA THR A 198 49.02 2.80 23.27
C THR A 198 50.02 3.18 24.37
N THR A 199 49.62 3.06 25.64
CA THR A 199 50.41 3.50 26.80
C THR A 199 51.13 2.36 27.54
N VAL A 200 50.82 1.10 27.20
CA VAL A 200 51.35 -0.10 27.85
C VAL A 200 52.45 -0.75 26.99
N ALA A 201 53.41 -1.41 27.66
CA ALA A 201 54.47 -2.16 27.00
C ALA A 201 53.91 -3.27 26.08
N LEU A 202 54.64 -3.55 24.99
CA LEU A 202 54.26 -4.58 24.01
C LEU A 202 54.24 -5.96 24.66
N ARG A 203 53.31 -6.83 24.22
CA ARG A 203 53.35 -8.24 24.56
C ARG A 203 54.58 -8.92 23.94
N PRO A 204 54.93 -10.14 24.40
CA PRO A 204 55.99 -10.96 23.80
C PRO A 204 55.80 -11.25 22.30
N ASP A 205 54.56 -11.17 21.81
CA ASP A 205 54.19 -11.33 20.40
C ASP A 205 54.39 -10.04 19.56
N GLY A 206 54.85 -8.95 20.18
CA GLY A 206 55.06 -7.66 19.53
C GLY A 206 53.78 -6.85 19.28
N LEU A 207 52.63 -7.29 19.79
CA LEU A 207 51.35 -6.57 19.68
C LEU A 207 51.03 -5.81 20.97
N ARG A 208 50.27 -4.72 20.84
CA ARG A 208 49.75 -3.98 21.98
C ARG A 208 48.50 -4.66 22.55
N PRO A 209 48.34 -4.76 23.87
CA PRO A 209 47.18 -5.39 24.49
C PRO A 209 45.90 -4.60 24.18
N TYR A 210 44.78 -5.31 24.04
CA TYR A 210 43.46 -4.68 23.89
C TYR A 210 43.07 -3.94 25.18
N SER A 211 42.52 -2.73 25.04
CA SER A 211 42.07 -1.92 26.18
C SER A 211 40.54 -1.94 26.29
N LEU A 212 40.02 -2.60 27.34
CA LEU A 212 38.58 -2.59 27.63
C LEU A 212 38.06 -1.17 27.91
N ALA A 213 38.88 -0.30 28.51
CA ALA A 213 38.51 1.09 28.78
C ALA A 213 38.31 1.91 27.49
N ARG A 214 39.15 1.70 26.47
CA ARG A 214 38.95 2.32 25.14
C ARG A 214 37.79 1.70 24.37
N ALA A 215 37.54 0.41 24.55
CA ALA A 215 36.36 -0.24 23.98
C ALA A 215 35.04 0.23 24.61
N GLN A 216 35.04 0.63 25.89
CA GLN A 216 33.86 1.11 26.62
C GLN A 216 33.53 2.60 26.38
N MET A 217 34.51 3.45 26.04
CA MET A 217 34.26 4.87 25.71
C MET A 217 33.71 5.10 24.28
N ALA A 218 33.51 4.04 23.50
CA ALA A 218 33.00 4.12 22.12
C ALA A 218 31.46 4.05 22.02
N PHE A 219 30.72 4.09 23.15
CA PHE A 219 29.26 4.09 23.22
C PHE A 219 28.72 5.28 24.02
#